data_AF-A0A5B8THN8-F1
#
_entry.id   AF-A0A5B8THN8-F1
#
_cell.length_a   1.000
_cell.length_b   1.000
_cell.length_c   1.000
_cell.angle_alpha   90.00
_cell.angle_beta   90.00
_cell.angle_gamma   90.00
#
_symmetry.space_group_name_H-M   'P 1'
#
loop_
_entity.id
_entity.type
_entity.pdbx_description
1 polymer ?
#
loop_
_entity_poly.entity_id
_entity_poly.type
_entity_poly.pdbx_seq_one_letter_code
_entity_poly.pdbx_strand_id
1 'polypeptide(L)'
;MLTEAEILALSLAAGQPQTFKLTQTFWRHRYQVDPQSWLVNFERAGLLRLTVSSELSLQQKTVAELKRLLQAHDLKVSGRKAVLIARLQTALTAAELTAYFPQTFYQLTPTGAELVAQNHYVRWIHDHYVAGIVDFAAAKRANLPKNLDLVATLTWLLDAAQVQADSDWPQYYYIEHLRFQLAWQNQLVGTALNAVLDCIRLKLAGLSQAEEKTVASLDLATTAYKVEPFYTYILQRIMQDYSLEVTDIMAAFAQRCQLLQVPRQLFSDHEMQQLLHWTLTDQRQLIQQCYRQKQKQLRETSA
;
A
#
# COMPACT_ATOMS: atom_id res chain seq x y z
N MET A 1 -20.08 21.51 -4.60
CA MET A 1 -18.90 20.91 -3.95
C MET A 1 -18.27 19.94 -4.93
N LEU A 2 -16.94 19.85 -4.97
CA LEU A 2 -16.25 18.84 -5.79
C LEU A 2 -16.40 17.45 -5.15
N THR A 3 -16.48 16.43 -5.99
CA THR A 3 -16.38 15.01 -5.61
C THR A 3 -14.95 14.62 -5.26
N GLU A 4 -14.75 13.48 -4.60
CA GLU A 4 -13.41 12.96 -4.29
C GLU A 4 -12.58 12.73 -5.57
N ALA A 5 -13.20 12.27 -6.65
CA ALA A 5 -12.51 12.07 -7.92
C ALA A 5 -12.05 13.41 -8.54
N GLU A 6 -12.87 14.47 -8.44
CA GLU A 6 -12.49 15.82 -8.88
C GLU A 6 -11.39 16.41 -8.00
N ILE A 7 -11.43 16.21 -6.68
CA ILE A 7 -10.36 16.62 -5.76
C ILE A 7 -9.05 15.89 -6.10
N LEU A 8 -9.13 14.58 -6.39
CA LEU A 8 -7.97 13.81 -6.82
C LEU A 8 -7.39 14.38 -8.11
N ALA A 9 -8.22 14.67 -9.11
CA ALA A 9 -7.78 15.26 -10.36
C ALA A 9 -7.14 16.63 -10.18
N LEU A 10 -7.71 17.48 -9.32
CA LEU A 10 -7.14 18.77 -8.96
C LEU A 10 -5.76 18.60 -8.32
N SER A 11 -5.61 17.64 -7.40
CA SER A 11 -4.32 17.33 -6.76
C SER A 11 -3.27 16.81 -7.76
N LEU A 12 -3.70 16.00 -8.74
CA LEU A 12 -2.85 15.42 -9.78
C LEU A 12 -2.41 16.45 -10.82
N ALA A 13 -3.24 17.45 -11.09
CA ALA A 13 -2.95 18.51 -12.05
C ALA A 13 -1.85 19.45 -11.53
N ALA A 14 -1.73 19.62 -10.22
CA ALA A 14 -0.73 20.51 -9.62
C ALA A 14 0.70 20.15 -10.06
N GLY A 15 1.43 21.12 -10.61
CA GLY A 15 2.80 20.95 -11.11
C GLY A 15 2.92 20.30 -12.48
N GLN A 16 1.80 19.93 -13.12
CA GLN A 16 1.80 19.35 -14.46
C GLN A 16 1.90 20.44 -15.54
N PRO A 17 2.51 20.15 -16.70
CA PRO A 17 2.53 21.10 -17.82
C PRO A 17 1.11 21.35 -18.36
N GLN A 18 0.89 22.48 -19.03
CA GLN A 18 -0.41 22.80 -19.66
C GLN A 18 -0.90 21.71 -20.66
N THR A 19 0.03 20.93 -21.22
CA THR A 19 -0.29 19.82 -22.13
C THR A 19 -0.82 18.57 -21.43
N PHE A 20 -0.78 18.54 -20.10
CA PHE A 20 -1.27 17.42 -19.30
C PHE A 20 -2.75 17.17 -19.52
N LYS A 21 -3.11 15.89 -19.60
CA LYS A 21 -4.49 15.44 -19.73
C LYS A 21 -4.76 14.33 -18.71
N LEU A 22 -5.99 14.28 -18.25
CA LEU A 22 -6.48 13.27 -17.32
C LEU A 22 -6.88 11.99 -18.09
N THR A 23 -5.93 11.35 -18.77
CA THR A 23 -6.16 10.17 -19.62
C THR A 23 -5.88 8.84 -18.93
N GLN A 24 -5.52 8.86 -17.64
CA GLN A 24 -5.15 7.66 -16.91
C GLN A 24 -6.34 6.69 -16.84
N THR A 25 -6.07 5.39 -17.08
CA THR A 25 -7.13 4.38 -17.23
C THR A 25 -7.95 4.17 -15.94
N PHE A 26 -7.36 4.48 -14.78
CA PHE A 26 -8.05 4.34 -13.50
C PHE A 26 -9.29 5.24 -13.36
N TRP A 27 -9.38 6.36 -14.09
CA TRP A 27 -10.58 7.22 -14.06
C TRP A 27 -11.83 6.43 -14.44
N ARG A 28 -11.72 5.60 -15.48
CA ARG A 28 -12.81 4.75 -15.96
C ARG A 28 -12.94 3.47 -15.13
N HIS A 29 -11.83 2.78 -14.88
CA HIS A 29 -11.89 1.44 -14.27
C HIS A 29 -12.09 1.45 -12.75
N ARG A 30 -11.55 2.44 -12.03
CA ARG A 30 -11.68 2.53 -10.57
C ARG A 30 -12.81 3.46 -10.15
N TYR A 31 -12.89 4.63 -10.79
CA TYR A 31 -13.81 5.69 -10.37
C TYR A 31 -15.06 5.83 -11.25
N GLN A 32 -15.11 5.17 -12.41
CA GLN A 32 -16.24 5.21 -13.34
C GLN A 32 -16.62 6.65 -13.77
N VAL A 33 -15.62 7.52 -13.96
CA VAL A 33 -15.78 8.92 -14.36
C VAL A 33 -15.03 9.25 -15.66
N ASP A 34 -15.48 10.31 -16.34
CA ASP A 34 -14.76 10.92 -17.48
C ASP A 34 -14.31 12.36 -17.12
N PRO A 35 -13.00 12.60 -16.93
CA PRO A 35 -12.48 13.86 -16.42
C PRO A 35 -12.18 14.91 -17.52
N GLN A 36 -12.62 14.72 -18.77
CA GLN A 36 -12.24 15.55 -19.92
C GLN A 36 -12.36 17.07 -19.71
N SER A 37 -13.39 17.53 -19.01
CA SER A 37 -13.67 18.96 -18.80
C SER A 37 -13.11 19.54 -17.51
N TRP A 38 -12.56 18.71 -16.62
CA TRP A 38 -12.27 19.10 -15.24
C TRP A 38 -11.19 20.17 -15.12
N LEU A 39 -10.08 20.08 -15.89
CA LEU A 39 -9.01 21.09 -15.84
C LEU A 39 -9.54 22.50 -16.17
N VAL A 40 -10.34 22.61 -17.24
CA VAL A 40 -10.96 23.88 -17.66
C VAL A 40 -11.94 24.38 -16.59
N ASN A 41 -12.70 23.47 -15.97
CA ASN A 41 -13.62 23.84 -14.89
C ASN A 41 -12.88 24.32 -13.64
N PHE A 42 -11.74 23.71 -13.29
CA PHE A 42 -10.92 24.14 -12.17
C PHE A 42 -10.30 25.53 -12.40
N GLU A 43 -9.87 25.83 -13.62
CA GLU A 43 -9.41 27.17 -14.00
C GLU A 43 -10.53 28.21 -13.89
N ARG A 44 -11.72 27.93 -14.46
CA ARG A 44 -12.88 28.82 -14.34
C ARG A 44 -13.34 29.03 -12.91
N ALA A 45 -13.26 27.98 -12.08
CA ALA A 45 -13.60 28.05 -10.67
C ALA A 45 -12.53 28.73 -9.81
N GLY A 46 -11.41 29.15 -10.39
CA GLY A 46 -10.31 29.79 -9.66
C GLY A 46 -9.59 28.86 -8.69
N LEU A 47 -9.62 27.54 -8.92
CA LEU A 47 -8.92 26.53 -8.13
C LEU A 47 -7.53 26.21 -8.71
N LEU A 48 -7.38 26.42 -10.01
CA LEU A 48 -6.17 26.17 -10.78
C LEU A 48 -5.84 27.41 -11.62
N ARG A 49 -4.56 27.63 -11.89
CA ARG A 49 -4.11 28.65 -12.84
C ARG A 49 -2.90 28.15 -13.63
N LEU A 50 -2.72 28.69 -14.82
CA LEU A 50 -1.51 28.50 -15.60
C LEU A 50 -0.48 29.57 -15.25
N THR A 51 0.72 29.13 -14.90
CA THR A 51 1.85 30.01 -14.59
C THR A 51 3.10 29.50 -15.27
N VAL A 52 3.96 30.40 -15.73
CA VAL A 52 5.31 30.01 -16.15
C VAL A 52 6.12 29.65 -14.91
N SER A 53 6.74 28.47 -14.91
CA SER A 53 7.61 28.02 -13.81
C SER A 53 8.89 27.42 -14.37
N SER A 54 9.95 28.23 -14.35
CA SER A 54 11.28 27.79 -14.76
C SER A 54 11.82 26.70 -13.84
N GLU A 55 11.46 26.71 -12.55
CA GLU A 55 11.81 25.66 -11.60
C GLU A 55 11.25 24.29 -12.02
N LEU A 56 9.94 24.22 -12.33
CA LEU A 56 9.31 22.98 -12.78
C LEU A 56 9.87 22.52 -14.12
N SER A 57 10.13 23.45 -15.05
CA SER A 57 10.82 23.13 -16.30
C SER A 57 12.20 22.53 -16.08
N LEU A 58 13.01 23.10 -15.19
CA LEU A 58 14.35 22.58 -14.86
C LEU A 58 14.27 21.17 -14.25
N GLN A 59 13.30 20.92 -13.37
CA GLN A 59 13.05 19.61 -12.78
C GLN A 59 12.70 18.55 -13.83
N GLN A 60 12.04 18.93 -14.94
CA GLN A 60 11.68 17.99 -16.01
C GLN A 60 12.82 17.71 -17.00
N LYS A 61 13.90 18.50 -17.00
CA LYS A 61 15.04 18.30 -17.90
C LYS A 61 15.90 17.11 -17.52
N THR A 62 16.46 16.47 -18.53
CA THR A 62 17.48 15.42 -18.36
C THR A 62 18.80 16.03 -17.91
N VAL A 63 19.66 15.21 -17.29
CA VAL A 63 21.01 15.65 -16.88
C VAL A 63 21.82 16.17 -18.08
N ALA A 64 21.67 15.56 -19.25
CA ALA A 64 22.38 15.99 -20.46
C ALA A 64 21.91 17.36 -20.98
N GLU A 65 20.60 17.63 -20.92
CA GLU A 65 20.06 18.96 -21.28
C GLU A 65 20.53 20.04 -20.29
N LEU A 66 20.51 19.75 -18.99
CA LEU A 66 20.98 20.68 -17.96
C LEU A 66 22.47 21.03 -18.13
N LYS A 67 23.31 20.04 -18.44
CA LYS A 67 24.74 20.25 -18.72
C LYS A 67 24.97 21.12 -19.95
N ARG A 68 24.19 20.91 -21.02
CA ARG A 68 24.26 21.75 -22.23
C ARG A 68 23.93 23.20 -21.92
N LEU A 69 22.89 23.45 -21.12
CA LEU A 69 22.54 24.81 -20.70
C LEU A 69 23.63 25.43 -19.83
N LEU A 70 24.14 24.69 -18.83
CA LEU A 70 25.26 25.15 -17.99
C LEU A 70 26.48 25.53 -18.84
N GLN A 71 26.83 24.71 -19.82
CA GLN A 71 27.96 24.97 -20.72
C GLN A 71 27.76 26.24 -21.56
N ALA A 72 26.52 26.50 -22.03
CA ALA A 72 26.20 27.71 -22.79
C ALA A 72 26.35 29.00 -21.96
N HIS A 73 26.40 28.89 -20.62
CA HIS A 73 26.62 30.00 -19.69
C HIS A 73 28.00 29.94 -19.03
N ASP A 74 28.94 29.16 -19.57
CA ASP A 74 30.29 28.95 -19.02
C ASP A 74 30.32 28.48 -17.56
N LEU A 75 29.27 27.75 -17.15
CA LEU A 75 29.12 27.21 -15.81
C LEU A 75 29.65 25.76 -15.73
N LYS A 76 30.16 25.40 -14.55
CA LYS A 76 30.63 24.04 -14.26
C LYS A 76 29.52 23.01 -14.54
N VAL A 77 29.83 21.95 -15.29
CA VAL A 77 28.87 20.92 -15.72
C VAL A 77 28.88 19.64 -14.88
N SER A 78 29.74 19.54 -13.86
CA SER A 78 29.81 18.36 -12.99
C SER A 78 28.86 18.45 -11.78
N GLY A 79 28.39 17.28 -11.34
CA GLY A 79 27.47 17.12 -10.21
C GLY A 79 26.26 16.24 -10.53
N ARG A 80 25.49 15.92 -9.48
CA ARG A 80 24.16 15.27 -9.60
C ARG A 80 23.12 16.29 -10.07
N LYS A 81 21.99 15.83 -10.62
CA LYS A 81 20.92 16.68 -11.19
C LYS A 81 20.53 17.87 -10.31
N ALA A 82 20.28 17.63 -9.02
CA ALA A 82 19.91 18.69 -8.08
C ALA A 82 20.97 19.81 -7.98
N VAL A 83 22.26 19.46 -8.01
CA VAL A 83 23.37 20.43 -7.99
C VAL A 83 23.42 21.24 -9.28
N LEU A 84 23.12 20.62 -10.42
CA LEU A 84 23.08 21.30 -11.72
C LEU A 84 21.93 22.30 -11.78
N ILE A 85 20.75 21.91 -11.30
CA ILE A 85 19.56 22.78 -11.20
C ILE A 85 19.84 23.97 -10.29
N ALA A 86 20.33 23.71 -9.07
CA ALA A 86 20.66 24.79 -8.12
C ALA A 86 21.66 25.79 -8.72
N ARG A 87 22.68 25.31 -9.44
CA ARG A 87 23.66 26.18 -10.11
C ARG A 87 23.03 27.08 -11.15
N LEU A 88 22.10 26.56 -11.97
CA LEU A 88 21.37 27.38 -12.93
C LEU A 88 20.48 28.42 -12.22
N GLN A 89 19.80 28.03 -11.15
CA GLN A 89 18.94 28.93 -10.36
C GLN A 89 19.72 30.04 -9.64
N THR A 90 20.97 29.79 -9.25
CA THR A 90 21.84 30.80 -8.63
C THR A 90 22.49 31.73 -9.65
N ALA A 91 22.86 31.20 -10.82
CA ALA A 91 23.61 31.96 -11.82
C ALA A 91 22.73 32.81 -12.75
N LEU A 92 21.49 32.37 -13.00
CA LEU A 92 20.57 33.02 -13.93
C LEU A 92 19.46 33.74 -13.16
N THR A 93 19.07 34.91 -13.65
CA THR A 93 17.92 35.65 -13.15
C THR A 93 16.61 34.91 -13.46
N ALA A 94 15.56 35.20 -12.70
CA ALA A 94 14.23 34.66 -12.96
C ALA A 94 13.75 34.98 -14.39
N ALA A 95 14.04 36.19 -14.91
CA ALA A 95 13.66 36.60 -16.24
C ALA A 95 14.37 35.80 -17.34
N GLU A 96 15.69 35.57 -17.19
CA GLU A 96 16.45 34.73 -18.12
C GLU A 96 15.94 33.29 -18.12
N LEU A 97 15.75 32.71 -16.93
CA LEU A 97 15.21 31.37 -16.80
C LEU A 97 13.81 31.24 -17.42
N THR A 98 12.95 32.22 -17.24
CA THR A 98 11.62 32.27 -17.87
C THR A 98 11.72 32.37 -19.40
N ALA A 99 12.69 33.11 -19.94
CA ALA A 99 12.91 33.20 -21.38
C ALA A 99 13.37 31.86 -21.98
N TYR A 100 14.26 31.14 -21.29
CA TYR A 100 14.69 29.79 -21.70
C TYR A 100 13.60 28.73 -21.52
N PHE A 101 12.72 28.93 -20.53
CA PHE A 101 11.68 27.98 -20.17
C PHE A 101 10.30 28.65 -20.14
N PRO A 102 9.72 28.98 -21.31
CA PRO A 102 8.41 29.64 -21.40
C PRO A 102 7.23 28.70 -21.11
N GLN A 103 7.51 27.47 -20.68
CA GLN A 103 6.49 26.46 -20.45
C GLN A 103 5.60 26.84 -19.27
N THR A 104 4.30 26.69 -19.46
CA THR A 104 3.27 26.92 -18.47
C THR A 104 2.91 25.63 -17.76
N PHE A 105 2.69 25.75 -16.47
CA PHE A 105 2.30 24.67 -15.58
C PHE A 105 1.02 25.03 -14.86
N TYR A 106 0.22 24.01 -14.60
CA TYR A 106 -0.89 24.09 -13.69
C TYR A 106 -0.38 24.27 -12.26
N GLN A 107 -0.82 25.34 -11.60
CA GLN A 107 -0.59 25.60 -10.19
C GLN A 107 -1.92 25.75 -9.46
N LEU A 108 -1.98 25.22 -8.24
CA LEU A 108 -3.10 25.48 -7.35
C LEU A 108 -3.12 26.97 -6.98
N THR A 109 -4.30 27.57 -6.97
CA THR A 109 -4.52 28.86 -6.30
C THR A 109 -4.53 28.65 -4.78
N PRO A 110 -4.49 29.72 -3.95
CA PRO A 110 -4.64 29.56 -2.50
C PRO A 110 -5.90 28.75 -2.12
N THR A 111 -7.03 29.04 -2.76
CA THR A 111 -8.29 28.30 -2.57
C THR A 111 -8.17 26.84 -3.01
N GLY A 112 -7.54 26.57 -4.15
CA GLY A 112 -7.31 25.19 -4.62
C GLY A 112 -6.39 24.41 -3.69
N ALA A 113 -5.34 25.06 -3.16
CA ALA A 113 -4.40 24.46 -2.22
C ALA A 113 -5.08 24.13 -0.88
N GLU A 114 -5.88 25.04 -0.35
CA GLU A 114 -6.68 24.80 0.86
C GLU A 114 -7.65 23.62 0.67
N LEU A 115 -8.37 23.58 -0.46
CA LEU A 115 -9.31 22.50 -0.77
C LEU A 115 -8.60 21.13 -0.84
N VAL A 116 -7.45 21.06 -1.50
CA VAL A 116 -6.64 19.82 -1.57
C VAL A 116 -6.12 19.44 -0.18
N ALA A 117 -5.64 20.41 0.61
CA ALA A 117 -5.13 20.17 1.95
C ALA A 117 -6.21 19.66 2.92
N GLN A 118 -7.43 20.18 2.85
CA GLN A 118 -8.56 19.73 3.67
C GLN A 118 -9.07 18.33 3.27
N ASN A 119 -8.68 17.81 2.11
CA ASN A 119 -9.12 16.53 1.57
C ASN A 119 -7.94 15.63 1.18
N HIS A 120 -6.82 15.74 1.90
CA HIS A 120 -5.59 14.98 1.63
C HIS A 120 -5.80 13.45 1.64
N TYR A 121 -6.79 12.95 2.38
CA TYR A 121 -7.18 11.53 2.42
C TYR A 121 -7.53 10.98 1.04
N VAL A 122 -8.03 11.84 0.14
CA VAL A 122 -8.35 11.48 -1.24
C VAL A 122 -7.12 10.93 -1.97
N ARG A 123 -5.95 11.56 -1.75
CA ARG A 123 -4.69 11.13 -2.34
C ARG A 123 -4.24 9.80 -1.75
N TRP A 124 -4.36 9.65 -0.43
CA TRP A 124 -3.96 8.43 0.27
C TRP A 124 -4.77 7.21 -0.17
N ILE A 125 -6.09 7.35 -0.28
CA ILE A 125 -6.97 6.30 -0.80
C ILE A 125 -6.61 5.94 -2.25
N HIS A 126 -6.27 6.92 -3.09
CA HIS A 126 -5.85 6.66 -4.46
C HIS A 126 -4.54 5.84 -4.52
N ASP A 127 -3.53 6.27 -3.76
CA ASP A 127 -2.20 5.66 -3.78
C ASP A 127 -2.20 4.24 -3.16
N HIS A 128 -3.15 3.95 -2.26
CA HIS A 128 -3.29 2.65 -1.58
C HIS A 128 -4.56 1.90 -2.00
N TYR A 129 -5.09 2.20 -3.19
CA TYR A 129 -6.38 1.70 -3.63
C TYR A 129 -6.49 0.18 -3.59
N VAL A 130 -7.50 -0.31 -2.88
CA VAL A 130 -7.93 -1.71 -2.86
C VAL A 130 -9.45 -1.74 -2.89
N ALA A 131 -10.03 -2.28 -3.96
CA ALA A 131 -11.48 -2.29 -4.15
C ALA A 131 -12.20 -2.97 -2.96
N GLY A 132 -13.23 -2.30 -2.43
CA GLY A 132 -14.03 -2.75 -1.29
C GLY A 132 -13.38 -2.53 0.08
N ILE A 133 -12.09 -2.20 0.15
CA ILE A 133 -11.33 -2.06 1.41
C ILE A 133 -10.82 -0.63 1.55
N VAL A 134 -9.97 -0.19 0.62
CA VAL A 134 -9.39 1.16 0.55
C VAL A 134 -9.85 1.81 -0.75
N ASP A 135 -11.08 2.32 -0.75
CA ASP A 135 -11.65 3.13 -1.83
C ASP A 135 -12.61 4.18 -1.27
N PHE A 136 -13.12 5.08 -2.14
CA PHE A 136 -14.03 6.14 -1.70
C PHE A 136 -15.39 5.62 -1.22
N ALA A 137 -15.87 4.49 -1.74
CA ALA A 137 -17.12 3.89 -1.31
C ALA A 137 -16.97 3.27 0.10
N ALA A 138 -15.86 2.59 0.37
CA ALA A 138 -15.48 2.08 1.67
C ALA A 138 -15.31 3.22 2.69
N ALA A 139 -14.62 4.31 2.31
CA ALA A 139 -14.45 5.49 3.17
C ALA A 139 -15.79 6.14 3.53
N LYS A 140 -16.71 6.26 2.56
CA LYS A 140 -18.07 6.77 2.81
C LYS A 140 -18.85 5.84 3.74
N ARG A 141 -18.82 4.52 3.50
CA ARG A 141 -19.50 3.52 4.33
C ARG A 141 -18.97 3.50 5.77
N ALA A 142 -17.67 3.69 5.93
CA ALA A 142 -16.98 3.72 7.22
C ALA A 142 -17.06 5.07 7.95
N ASN A 143 -17.73 6.08 7.38
CA ASN A 143 -17.76 7.45 7.91
C ASN A 143 -16.36 7.98 8.27
N LEU A 144 -15.41 7.84 7.35
CA LEU A 144 -14.01 8.20 7.56
C LEU A 144 -13.85 9.65 8.06
N PRO A 145 -13.19 9.88 9.22
CA PRO A 145 -12.84 11.21 9.67
C PRO A 145 -11.81 11.88 8.75
N LYS A 146 -12.00 13.17 8.44
CA LYS A 146 -11.19 13.90 7.46
C LYS A 146 -9.88 14.48 8.00
N ASN A 147 -9.67 14.40 9.32
CA ASN A 147 -8.53 15.00 10.03
C ASN A 147 -7.50 13.97 10.51
N LEU A 148 -7.53 12.76 9.93
CA LEU A 148 -6.57 11.71 10.23
C LEU A 148 -5.27 11.91 9.44
N ASP A 149 -4.17 11.34 9.92
CA ASP A 149 -2.98 11.18 9.10
C ASP A 149 -3.10 9.94 8.17
N LEU A 150 -2.08 9.69 7.34
CA LEU A 150 -2.06 8.57 6.40
C LEU A 150 -2.27 7.22 7.10
N VAL A 151 -1.53 6.98 8.19
CA VAL A 151 -1.53 5.68 8.87
C VAL A 151 -2.87 5.46 9.56
N ALA A 152 -3.39 6.47 10.24
CA ALA A 152 -4.69 6.43 10.89
C ALA A 152 -5.83 6.28 9.88
N THR A 153 -5.75 6.94 8.71
CA THR A 153 -6.72 6.78 7.62
C THR A 153 -6.78 5.35 7.13
N LEU A 154 -5.62 4.76 6.79
CA LEU A 154 -5.59 3.39 6.28
C LEU A 154 -5.99 2.38 7.36
N THR A 155 -5.57 2.58 8.61
CA THR A 155 -5.98 1.74 9.74
C THR A 155 -7.50 1.77 9.92
N TRP A 156 -8.12 2.96 9.89
CA TRP A 156 -9.57 3.10 9.96
C TRP A 156 -10.31 2.28 8.89
N LEU A 157 -9.83 2.35 7.66
CA LEU A 157 -10.44 1.62 6.54
C LEU A 157 -10.25 0.10 6.66
N LEU A 158 -9.07 -0.34 7.10
CA LEU A 158 -8.80 -1.77 7.35
C LEU A 158 -9.67 -2.31 8.48
N ASP A 159 -9.82 -1.58 9.59
CA ASP A 159 -10.70 -1.95 10.71
C ASP A 159 -12.17 -2.04 10.27
N ALA A 160 -12.64 -1.05 9.50
CA ALA A 160 -14.00 -1.06 8.97
C ALA A 160 -14.23 -2.20 7.97
N ALA A 161 -13.25 -2.51 7.12
CA ALA A 161 -13.33 -3.62 6.18
C ALA A 161 -13.33 -4.98 6.90
N GLN A 162 -12.56 -5.12 7.97
CA GLN A 162 -12.50 -6.33 8.77
C GLN A 162 -13.84 -6.66 9.43
N VAL A 163 -14.55 -5.64 9.94
CA VAL A 163 -15.92 -5.81 10.46
C VAL A 163 -16.89 -6.24 9.36
N GLN A 164 -16.71 -5.74 8.14
CA GLN A 164 -17.59 -6.03 6.99
C GLN A 164 -17.32 -7.37 6.32
N ALA A 165 -16.12 -7.94 6.50
CA ALA A 165 -15.77 -9.21 5.87
C ALA A 165 -16.72 -10.35 6.29
N ASP A 166 -17.45 -10.24 7.41
CA ASP A 166 -18.53 -11.15 7.86
C ASP A 166 -18.44 -12.58 7.31
N SER A 167 -17.56 -13.39 7.92
CA SER A 167 -17.30 -14.79 7.54
C SER A 167 -16.65 -15.02 6.15
N ASP A 168 -16.34 -13.98 5.37
CA ASP A 168 -15.41 -14.00 4.23
C ASP A 168 -13.97 -14.01 4.75
N TRP A 169 -13.53 -15.21 5.12
CA TRP A 169 -12.19 -15.42 5.66
C TRP A 169 -11.04 -15.21 4.66
N PRO A 170 -11.19 -15.50 3.34
CA PRO A 170 -10.21 -15.08 2.35
C PRO A 170 -10.02 -13.56 2.33
N GLN A 171 -11.11 -12.78 2.39
CA GLN A 171 -11.03 -11.32 2.49
C GLN A 171 -10.39 -10.89 3.81
N TYR A 172 -10.77 -11.50 4.93
CA TYR A 172 -10.15 -11.23 6.24
C TYR A 172 -8.63 -11.48 6.21
N TYR A 173 -8.20 -12.61 5.65
CA TYR A 173 -6.77 -12.92 5.46
C TYR A 173 -6.06 -11.84 4.64
N TYR A 174 -6.69 -11.37 3.57
CA TYR A 174 -6.11 -10.31 2.74
C TYR A 174 -6.02 -8.98 3.49
N ILE A 175 -7.03 -8.62 4.29
CA ILE A 175 -7.01 -7.43 5.16
C ILE A 175 -5.86 -7.50 6.17
N GLU A 176 -5.64 -8.65 6.82
CA GLU A 176 -4.51 -8.82 7.73
C GLU A 176 -3.16 -8.73 6.99
N HIS A 177 -3.08 -9.22 5.76
CA HIS A 177 -1.88 -9.04 4.94
C HIS A 177 -1.60 -7.56 4.64
N LEU A 178 -2.64 -6.78 4.28
CA LEU A 178 -2.52 -5.34 4.08
C LEU A 178 -2.13 -4.60 5.37
N ARG A 179 -2.73 -5.00 6.51
CA ARG A 179 -2.39 -4.47 7.84
C ARG A 179 -0.93 -4.71 8.19
N PHE A 180 -0.42 -5.91 7.92
CA PHE A 180 0.99 -6.22 8.07
C PHE A 180 1.87 -5.29 7.20
N GLN A 181 1.56 -5.14 5.91
CA GLN A 181 2.36 -4.30 5.00
C GLN A 181 2.42 -2.85 5.47
N LEU A 182 1.26 -2.28 5.85
CA LEU A 182 1.17 -0.93 6.38
C LEU A 182 1.98 -0.77 7.67
N ALA A 183 1.78 -1.68 8.63
CA ALA A 183 2.45 -1.63 9.92
C ALA A 183 3.97 -1.77 9.78
N TRP A 184 4.43 -2.67 8.91
CA TRP A 184 5.85 -2.90 8.65
C TRP A 184 6.52 -1.66 8.04
N GLN A 185 5.90 -1.05 7.02
CA GLN A 185 6.43 0.16 6.38
C GLN A 185 6.52 1.36 7.35
N ASN A 186 5.66 1.40 8.36
CA ASN A 186 5.59 2.47 9.35
C ASN A 186 6.23 2.10 10.70
N GLN A 187 7.02 1.03 10.76
CA GLN A 187 7.74 0.58 11.97
C GLN A 187 6.82 0.28 13.18
N LEU A 188 5.55 -0.05 12.95
CA LEU A 188 4.59 -0.46 13.97
C LEU A 188 4.72 -1.97 14.24
N VAL A 189 5.83 -2.37 14.86
CA VAL A 189 6.23 -3.79 14.87
C VAL A 189 5.29 -4.71 15.61
N GLY A 190 4.69 -4.27 16.73
CA GLY A 190 3.67 -5.07 17.42
C GLY A 190 2.46 -5.38 16.54
N THR A 191 1.98 -4.38 15.79
CA THR A 191 0.88 -4.55 14.82
C THR A 191 1.29 -5.44 13.66
N ALA A 192 2.52 -5.27 13.14
CA ALA A 192 3.04 -6.10 12.05
C ALA A 192 3.16 -7.57 12.46
N LEU A 193 3.69 -7.85 13.67
CA LEU A 193 3.78 -9.19 14.23
C LEU A 193 2.39 -9.82 14.36
N ASN A 194 1.44 -9.12 14.99
CA ASN A 194 0.09 -9.64 15.19
C ASN A 194 -0.60 -9.98 13.86
N ALA A 195 -0.49 -9.10 12.86
CA ALA A 195 -1.09 -9.31 11.54
C ALA A 195 -0.47 -10.51 10.79
N VAL A 196 0.86 -10.72 10.89
CA VAL A 196 1.53 -11.90 10.33
C VAL A 196 1.07 -13.18 11.01
N LEU A 197 0.95 -13.16 12.34
CA LEU A 197 0.49 -14.31 13.11
C LEU A 197 -0.97 -14.65 12.78
N ASP A 198 -1.83 -13.66 12.58
CA ASP A 198 -3.22 -13.87 12.13
C ASP A 198 -3.25 -14.44 10.70
N CYS A 199 -2.41 -13.96 9.79
CA CYS A 199 -2.25 -14.55 8.45
C CYS A 199 -1.86 -16.03 8.51
N ILE A 200 -0.90 -16.39 9.38
CA ILE A 200 -0.48 -17.78 9.59
C ILE A 200 -1.63 -18.61 10.14
N ARG A 201 -2.34 -18.11 11.17
CA ARG A 201 -3.49 -18.79 11.77
C ARG A 201 -4.56 -19.07 10.72
N LEU A 202 -4.93 -18.09 9.91
CA LEU A 202 -5.97 -18.25 8.88
C LEU A 202 -5.55 -19.25 7.79
N LYS A 203 -4.27 -19.26 7.39
CA LYS A 203 -3.76 -20.28 6.45
C LYS A 203 -3.81 -21.67 7.04
N LEU A 204 -3.31 -21.87 8.26
CA LEU A 204 -3.32 -23.18 8.92
C LEU A 204 -4.74 -23.62 9.34
N ALA A 205 -5.66 -22.69 9.56
CA ALA A 205 -7.08 -22.99 9.74
C ALA A 205 -7.75 -23.48 8.44
N GLY A 206 -7.12 -23.29 7.27
CA GLY A 206 -7.72 -23.57 5.98
C GLY A 206 -8.66 -22.47 5.49
N LEU A 207 -8.55 -21.26 6.01
CA LEU A 207 -9.52 -20.19 5.79
C LEU A 207 -9.04 -19.10 4.82
N SER A 208 -7.77 -19.11 4.44
CA SER A 208 -7.18 -18.15 3.50
C SER A 208 -7.63 -18.33 2.05
N GLN A 209 -8.36 -19.41 1.73
CA GLN A 209 -8.83 -19.73 0.38
C GLN A 209 -10.28 -20.25 0.44
N ALA A 210 -11.05 -19.96 -0.61
CA ALA A 210 -12.44 -20.38 -0.72
C ALA A 210 -12.59 -21.88 -1.00
N GLU A 211 -11.58 -22.50 -1.64
CA GLU A 211 -11.63 -23.88 -2.10
C GLU A 211 -11.82 -24.91 -0.96
N GLU A 212 -12.47 -26.01 -1.30
CA GLU A 212 -12.61 -27.16 -0.41
C GLU A 212 -11.27 -27.87 -0.18
N LYS A 213 -11.11 -28.40 1.02
CA LYS A 213 -9.86 -28.98 1.47
C LYS A 213 -9.91 -30.46 1.14
N THR A 214 -9.09 -30.86 0.18
CA THR A 214 -8.93 -32.25 -0.23
C THR A 214 -7.60 -32.80 0.25
N VAL A 215 -7.45 -34.12 0.21
CA VAL A 215 -6.17 -34.80 0.46
C VAL A 215 -5.04 -34.23 -0.43
N ALA A 216 -5.36 -33.96 -1.70
CA ALA A 216 -4.41 -33.39 -2.67
C ALA A 216 -4.01 -31.95 -2.30
N SER A 217 -4.92 -31.17 -1.74
CA SER A 217 -4.65 -29.80 -1.28
C SER A 217 -3.66 -29.72 -0.10
N LEU A 218 -3.34 -30.86 0.54
CA LEU A 218 -2.38 -30.97 1.63
C LEU A 218 -1.03 -31.58 1.21
N ASP A 219 -0.73 -31.71 -0.09
CA ASP A 219 0.63 -32.01 -0.51
C ASP A 219 1.55 -30.87 -0.07
N LEU A 220 2.52 -31.16 0.81
CA LEU A 220 3.40 -30.15 1.41
C LEU A 220 4.14 -29.31 0.36
N ALA A 221 4.44 -29.90 -0.81
CA ALA A 221 5.15 -29.19 -1.88
C ALA A 221 4.29 -28.07 -2.48
N THR A 222 2.99 -28.28 -2.63
CA THR A 222 2.08 -27.42 -3.38
C THR A 222 0.99 -26.76 -2.54
N THR A 223 0.81 -27.19 -1.29
CA THR A 223 -0.24 -26.70 -0.41
C THR A 223 -0.09 -25.21 -0.10
N ALA A 224 -1.23 -24.51 -0.12
CA ALA A 224 -1.34 -23.13 0.34
C ALA A 224 -1.57 -23.01 1.86
N TYR A 225 -1.79 -24.13 2.56
CA TYR A 225 -2.18 -24.19 3.98
C TYR A 225 -0.98 -24.44 4.90
N LYS A 226 0.12 -23.71 4.66
CA LYS A 226 1.39 -23.81 5.39
C LYS A 226 1.89 -22.45 5.87
N VAL A 227 2.88 -22.47 6.77
CA VAL A 227 3.69 -21.28 7.05
C VAL A 227 4.59 -21.04 5.84
N GLU A 228 4.32 -19.99 5.07
CA GLU A 228 5.10 -19.69 3.86
C GLU A 228 6.51 -19.20 4.21
N PRO A 229 7.51 -19.47 3.34
CA PRO A 229 8.87 -18.95 3.52
C PRO A 229 8.92 -17.43 3.74
N PHE A 230 8.02 -16.68 3.12
CA PHE A 230 7.87 -15.24 3.34
C PHE A 230 7.60 -14.89 4.81
N TYR A 231 6.65 -15.57 5.45
CA TYR A 231 6.31 -15.31 6.85
C TYR A 231 7.43 -15.73 7.79
N THR A 232 8.11 -16.86 7.50
CA THR A 232 9.30 -17.27 8.25
C THR A 232 10.39 -16.19 8.21
N TYR A 233 10.68 -15.65 7.02
CA TYR A 233 11.65 -14.58 6.86
C TYR A 233 11.27 -13.32 7.67
N ILE A 234 10.01 -12.90 7.61
CA ILE A 234 9.54 -11.73 8.37
C ILE A 234 9.62 -11.95 9.87
N LEU A 235 9.20 -13.12 10.37
CA LEU A 235 9.31 -13.44 11.81
C LEU A 235 10.77 -13.45 12.26
N GLN A 236 11.68 -14.03 11.48
CA GLN A 236 13.12 -14.01 11.77
C GLN A 236 13.70 -12.59 11.80
N ARG A 237 13.23 -11.70 10.90
CA ARG A 237 13.61 -10.28 10.92
C ARG A 237 13.12 -9.58 12.18
N ILE A 238 11.85 -9.77 12.54
CA ILE A 238 11.29 -9.22 13.78
C ILE A 238 12.08 -9.72 15.00
N MET A 239 12.37 -11.02 15.06
CA MET A 239 13.17 -11.61 16.13
C MET A 239 14.57 -10.98 16.22
N GLN A 240 15.24 -10.82 15.08
CA GLN A 240 16.57 -10.21 15.03
C GLN A 240 16.55 -8.74 15.46
N ASP A 241 15.65 -7.94 14.88
CA ASP A 241 15.62 -6.49 15.07
C ASP A 241 15.21 -6.11 16.50
N TYR A 242 14.44 -6.97 17.17
CA TYR A 242 13.88 -6.73 18.52
C TYR A 242 14.42 -7.67 19.59
N SER A 243 15.43 -8.49 19.27
CA SER A 243 16.02 -9.48 20.19
C SER A 243 14.98 -10.41 20.83
N LEU A 244 14.03 -10.90 20.02
CA LEU A 244 13.02 -11.87 20.45
C LEU A 244 13.48 -13.30 20.15
N GLU A 245 13.11 -14.22 21.04
CA GLU A 245 13.34 -15.64 20.90
C GLU A 245 12.12 -16.35 20.28
N VAL A 246 12.31 -17.59 19.85
CA VAL A 246 11.20 -18.42 19.31
C VAL A 246 10.07 -18.53 20.33
N THR A 247 10.38 -18.60 21.63
CA THR A 247 9.37 -18.67 22.71
C THR A 247 8.47 -17.45 22.76
N ASP A 248 8.98 -16.25 22.43
CA ASP A 248 8.18 -15.02 22.39
C ASP A 248 7.19 -15.04 21.23
N ILE A 249 7.63 -15.51 20.06
CA ILE A 249 6.76 -15.70 18.89
C ILE A 249 5.68 -16.73 19.17
N MET A 250 6.04 -17.84 19.84
CA MET A 250 5.07 -18.87 20.22
C MET A 250 4.04 -18.36 21.24
N ALA A 251 4.46 -17.57 22.23
CA ALA A 251 3.58 -16.96 23.20
C ALA A 251 2.60 -15.97 22.52
N ALA A 252 3.10 -15.12 21.62
CA ALA A 252 2.29 -14.21 20.84
C ALA A 252 1.28 -14.97 19.96
N PHE A 253 1.71 -16.04 19.29
CA PHE A 253 0.82 -16.85 18.45
C PHE A 253 -0.28 -17.53 19.26
N ALA A 254 0.04 -18.08 20.43
CA ALA A 254 -0.96 -18.66 21.32
C ALA A 254 -2.01 -17.63 21.76
N GLN A 255 -1.58 -16.39 22.05
CA GLN A 255 -2.52 -15.30 22.35
C GLN A 255 -3.40 -14.94 21.14
N ARG A 256 -2.84 -14.89 19.93
CA ARG A 256 -3.63 -14.69 18.71
C ARG A 256 -4.66 -15.79 18.50
N CYS A 257 -4.30 -17.04 18.79
CA CYS A 257 -5.23 -18.16 18.72
C CYS A 257 -6.44 -18.02 19.65
N GLN A 258 -6.26 -17.41 20.82
CA GLN A 258 -7.35 -17.14 21.76
C GLN A 258 -8.22 -15.96 21.31
N LEU A 259 -7.61 -14.91 20.74
CA LEU A 259 -8.32 -13.70 20.33
C LEU A 259 -9.10 -13.88 19.03
N LEU A 260 -8.52 -14.57 18.05
CA LEU A 260 -9.13 -14.79 16.74
C LEU A 260 -9.82 -16.16 16.72
N GLN A 261 -11.09 -16.21 17.13
CA GLN A 261 -11.90 -17.42 17.01
C GLN A 261 -12.33 -17.65 15.56
N VAL A 262 -12.13 -18.87 15.07
CA VAL A 262 -12.42 -19.26 13.68
C VAL A 262 -13.45 -20.38 13.65
N PRO A 263 -14.34 -20.42 12.63
CA PRO A 263 -15.50 -21.32 12.62
C PRO A 263 -15.13 -22.78 12.36
N ARG A 264 -13.97 -23.02 11.76
CA ARG A 264 -13.42 -24.33 11.48
C ARG A 264 -11.91 -24.27 11.43
N GLN A 265 -11.28 -25.41 11.67
CA GLN A 265 -9.83 -25.54 11.74
C GLN A 265 -9.37 -26.79 11.00
N LEU A 266 -8.56 -26.62 9.96
CA LEU A 266 -7.87 -27.72 9.28
C LEU A 266 -6.85 -28.40 10.21
N PHE A 267 -5.98 -27.59 10.83
CA PHE A 267 -5.11 -28.01 11.93
C PHE A 267 -5.67 -27.49 13.24
N SER A 268 -5.70 -28.30 14.30
CA SER A 268 -6.04 -27.85 15.65
C SER A 268 -5.07 -26.77 16.15
N ASP A 269 -5.47 -25.96 17.14
CA ASP A 269 -4.59 -24.95 17.74
C ASP A 269 -3.23 -25.52 18.19
N HIS A 270 -3.20 -26.76 18.69
CA HIS A 270 -1.96 -27.43 19.05
C HIS A 270 -1.10 -27.74 17.82
N GLU A 271 -1.68 -28.32 16.77
CA GLU A 271 -0.97 -28.62 15.53
C GLU A 271 -0.46 -27.35 14.87
N MET A 272 -1.24 -26.26 14.86
CA MET A 272 -0.80 -24.97 14.32
C MET A 272 0.43 -24.44 15.06
N GLN A 273 0.43 -24.50 16.40
CA GLN A 273 1.57 -24.09 17.21
C GLN A 273 2.80 -24.95 16.94
N GLN A 274 2.64 -26.27 16.84
CA GLN A 274 3.74 -27.17 16.49
C GLN A 274 4.31 -26.87 15.11
N LEU A 275 3.44 -26.67 14.11
CA LEU A 275 3.86 -26.33 12.76
C LEU A 275 4.66 -25.03 12.72
N LEU A 276 4.21 -23.97 13.40
CA LEU A 276 4.95 -22.72 13.50
C LEU A 276 6.32 -22.92 14.19
N HIS A 277 6.33 -23.60 15.34
CA HIS A 277 7.56 -23.88 16.07
C HIS A 277 8.57 -24.65 15.23
N TRP A 278 8.13 -25.73 14.56
CA TRP A 278 8.97 -26.54 13.68
C TRP A 278 9.44 -25.77 12.45
N THR A 279 8.64 -24.85 11.92
CA THR A 279 9.09 -23.97 10.84
C THR A 279 10.19 -23.03 11.29
N LEU A 280 10.07 -22.43 12.48
CA LEU A 280 11.09 -21.51 13.01
C LEU A 280 12.39 -22.22 13.45
N THR A 281 12.31 -23.52 13.73
CA THR A 281 13.44 -24.37 14.18
C THR A 281 13.94 -25.35 13.11
N ASP A 282 13.50 -25.19 11.86
CA ASP A 282 13.84 -26.02 10.68
C ASP A 282 13.63 -27.54 10.86
N GLN A 283 12.62 -27.95 11.63
CA GLN A 283 12.28 -29.36 11.91
C GLN A 283 11.42 -29.97 10.78
N ARG A 284 11.97 -30.03 9.56
CA ARG A 284 11.22 -30.43 8.34
C ARG A 284 10.59 -31.81 8.40
N GLN A 285 11.23 -32.77 9.07
CA GLN A 285 10.70 -34.14 9.20
C GLN A 285 9.39 -34.17 10.00
N LEU A 286 9.29 -33.38 11.07
CA LEU A 286 8.09 -33.30 11.90
C LEU A 286 6.95 -32.62 11.14
N ILE A 287 7.25 -31.57 10.36
CA ILE A 287 6.27 -30.94 9.46
C ILE A 287 5.73 -31.98 8.47
N GLN A 288 6.59 -32.72 7.77
CA GLN A 288 6.16 -33.76 6.82
C GLN A 288 5.29 -34.83 7.47
N GLN A 289 5.62 -35.28 8.67
CA GLN A 289 4.83 -36.26 9.42
C GLN A 289 3.43 -35.73 9.75
N CYS A 290 3.33 -34.49 10.22
CA CYS A 290 2.06 -33.84 10.53
C CYS A 290 1.13 -33.75 9.31
N TYR A 291 1.65 -33.35 8.14
CA TYR A 291 0.84 -33.30 6.92
C TYR A 291 0.38 -34.68 6.45
N ARG A 292 1.25 -35.71 6.51
CA ARG A 292 0.85 -37.09 6.18
C ARG A 292 -0.25 -37.60 7.11
N GLN A 293 -0.16 -37.30 8.40
CA GLN A 293 -1.20 -37.66 9.37
C GLN A 293 -2.52 -36.94 9.06
N LYS A 294 -2.47 -35.63 8.76
CA LYS A 294 -3.66 -34.86 8.40
C LYS A 294 -4.31 -35.36 7.11
N GLN A 295 -3.50 -35.74 6.10
CA GLN A 295 -3.99 -36.39 4.88
C GLN A 295 -4.69 -37.72 5.16
N LYS A 296 -4.15 -38.54 6.08
CA LYS A 296 -4.80 -39.80 6.49
C LYS A 296 -6.15 -39.53 7.16
N GLN A 297 -6.22 -38.57 8.08
CA GLN A 297 -7.46 -38.17 8.74
C GLN A 297 -8.53 -37.73 7.71
N LEU A 298 -8.16 -36.87 6.75
CA LEU A 298 -9.09 -36.42 5.72
C LEU A 298 -9.62 -37.57 4.83
N ARG A 299 -8.80 -38.60 4.58
CA ARG A 299 -9.27 -39.79 3.83
C ARG A 299 -10.32 -40.57 4.60
N GLU A 300 -10.12 -40.71 5.91
CA GLU A 300 -11.03 -41.45 6.80
C GLU A 300 -12.36 -40.71 7.00
N THR A 301 -12.36 -39.38 7.01
CA THR A 301 -13.59 -38.57 7.12
C THR A 301 -14.36 -38.43 5.79
N SER A 302 -13.68 -38.63 4.65
CA SER A 302 -14.28 -38.51 3.31
C SER A 302 -14.80 -39.84 2.73
N ALA A 303 -14.61 -40.95 3.45
CA ALA A 303 -15.03 -42.30 3.07
C ALA A 303 -16.33 -42.69 3.80
#